data_AF-A0A432H2Y5-F1
#
_entry.id   AF-A0A432H2Y5-F1
#
_cell.length_a   1.000
_cell.length_b   1.000
_cell.length_c   1.000
_cell.angle_alpha   90.00
_cell.angle_beta   90.00
_cell.angle_gamma   90.00
#
_symmetry.space_group_name_H-M   'P 1'
#
loop_
_entity.id
_entity.type
_entity.pdbx_description
1 polymer ?
#
loop_
_entity_poly.entity_id
_entity_poly.type
_entity_poly.pdbx_seq_one_letter_code
_entity_poly.pdbx_strand_id
1 'polypeptide(L)'
;MKQTGVTIRPVMEIGSREAVWMAVARGLGIGVVSNLEFMPHPNLRKLSFVNADVHTHAHVVCLRERRDSRMIHEFFQIVEELRQT
;
A
#
# COMPACT_ATOMS: atom_id res chain seq x y z
N MET A 1 -2.80 4.88 15.56
CA MET A 1 -4.13 4.34 15.95
C MET A 1 -4.18 4.00 17.44
N LYS A 2 -3.55 2.91 17.92
CA LYS A 2 -3.54 2.59 19.36
C LYS A 2 -2.80 3.63 20.22
N GLN A 3 -1.68 4.16 19.73
CA GLN A 3 -0.91 5.21 20.40
C GLN A 3 -1.65 6.56 20.52
N THR A 4 -2.73 6.76 19.74
CA THR A 4 -3.52 8.01 19.72
C THR A 4 -4.88 7.83 20.41
N GLY A 5 -5.11 6.73 21.13
CA GLY A 5 -6.38 6.45 21.82
C GLY A 5 -7.57 6.08 20.91
N VAL A 6 -7.32 5.86 19.61
CA VAL A 6 -8.37 5.51 18.64
C VAL A 6 -8.56 3.99 18.63
N THR A 7 -9.78 3.55 18.97
CA THR A 7 -10.17 2.13 18.92
C THR A 7 -10.88 1.84 17.60
N ILE A 8 -10.28 1.01 16.76
CA ILE A 8 -10.92 0.48 15.55
C ILE A 8 -11.56 -0.86 15.90
N ARG A 9 -12.82 -1.04 15.51
CA ARG A 9 -13.50 -2.33 15.56
C ARG A 9 -13.56 -2.93 14.15
N PRO A 10 -12.58 -3.78 13.76
CA PRO A 10 -12.63 -4.44 12.46
C PRO A 10 -13.86 -5.36 12.40
N VAL A 11 -14.64 -5.24 11.33
CA VAL A 11 -15.83 -6.07 11.09
C VAL A 11 -15.59 -7.17 10.06
N MET A 12 -14.56 -7.00 9.22
CA MET A 12 -14.16 -7.95 8.19
C MET A 12 -12.70 -7.71 7.79
N GLU A 13 -12.08 -8.75 7.23
CA GLU A 13 -10.77 -8.66 6.58
C GLU A 13 -10.93 -9.04 5.11
N ILE A 14 -10.28 -8.29 4.21
CA ILE A 14 -10.33 -8.52 2.77
C ILE A 14 -8.88 -8.53 2.26
N GLY A 15 -8.45 -9.66 1.69
CA GLY A 15 -7.07 -9.87 1.24
C GLY A 15 -6.72 -9.31 -0.14
N SER A 16 -7.70 -8.78 -0.89
CA SER A 16 -7.48 -8.11 -2.19
C SER A 16 -7.74 -6.62 -2.08
N ARG A 17 -6.80 -5.83 -2.60
CA ARG A 17 -6.90 -4.38 -2.69
C ARG A 17 -8.13 -3.93 -3.49
N GLU A 18 -8.37 -4.59 -4.61
CA GLU A 18 -9.48 -4.30 -5.52
C GLU A 18 -10.82 -4.60 -4.82
N ALA A 19 -10.88 -5.70 -4.06
CA ALA A 19 -12.05 -6.05 -3.27
C ALA A 19 -12.35 -5.04 -2.15
N VAL A 20 -11.33 -4.43 -1.53
CA VAL A 20 -11.52 -3.34 -0.55
C VAL A 20 -12.25 -2.16 -1.20
N TRP A 21 -11.81 -1.70 -2.37
CA TRP A 21 -12.49 -0.60 -3.06
C TRP A 21 -13.92 -0.93 -3.43
N MET A 22 -14.15 -2.14 -3.93
CA MET A 22 -15.48 -2.59 -4.32
C MET A 22 -16.44 -2.71 -3.14
N ALA A 23 -15.93 -3.04 -1.93
CA ALA A 23 -16.71 -3.07 -0.70
C ALA A 23 -17.07 -1.64 -0.24
N VAL A 24 -16.10 -0.72 -0.24
CA VAL A 24 -16.34 0.69 0.14
C VAL A 24 -17.30 1.36 -0.84
N ALA A 25 -17.12 1.16 -2.15
CA ALA A 25 -17.99 1.71 -3.19
C ALA A 25 -19.44 1.19 -3.10
N ARG A 26 -19.66 0.04 -2.46
CA ARG A 26 -20.99 -0.54 -2.18
C ARG A 26 -21.55 -0.14 -0.81
N GLY A 27 -20.86 0.70 -0.06
CA GLY A 27 -21.31 1.20 1.24
C GLY A 27 -21.09 0.23 2.41
N LEU A 28 -20.22 -0.78 2.28
CA LEU A 28 -19.94 -1.71 3.39
C LEU A 28 -19.14 -1.06 4.54
N GLY A 29 -18.53 0.11 4.32
CA GLY A 29 -17.81 0.85 5.35
C GLY A 29 -16.67 1.70 4.80
N ILE A 30 -15.58 1.81 5.58
CA ILE A 30 -14.38 2.57 5.25
C ILE A 30 -13.19 1.61 5.12
N GLY A 31 -12.37 1.82 4.10
CA GLY A 31 -11.12 1.09 3.88
C GLY A 31 -9.91 2.01 4.01
N VAL A 32 -8.75 1.43 4.34
CA VAL A 32 -7.47 2.14 4.37
C VAL A 32 -6.56 1.51 3.32
N VAL A 33 -6.05 2.33 2.41
CA VAL A 33 -5.09 1.92 1.36
C VAL A 33 -3.98 2.95 1.26
N SER A 34 -2.83 2.57 0.69
CA SER A 34 -1.78 3.55 0.43
C SER A 34 -2.20 4.55 -0.66
N ASN A 35 -1.56 5.72 -0.67
CA ASN A 35 -1.84 6.74 -1.68
C ASN A 35 -1.55 6.27 -3.11
N LEU A 36 -0.52 5.44 -3.30
CA LEU A 36 -0.16 4.88 -4.60
C LEU A 36 -1.20 3.87 -5.09
N GLU A 37 -1.86 3.20 -4.17
CA GLU A 37 -2.84 2.18 -4.50
C GLU A 37 -4.19 2.81 -4.85
N PHE A 38 -4.57 3.94 -4.26
CA PHE A 38 -5.89 4.53 -4.48
C PHE A 38 -6.22 4.79 -5.97
N MET A 39 -7.22 4.10 -6.50
CA MET A 39 -7.80 4.37 -7.81
C MET A 39 -9.04 5.27 -7.70
N PRO A 40 -9.08 6.44 -8.37
CA PRO A 40 -10.26 7.29 -8.41
C PRO A 40 -11.49 6.54 -8.95
N HIS A 41 -12.62 6.70 -8.28
CA HIS A 41 -13.89 6.11 -8.70
C HIS A 41 -15.04 7.03 -8.28
N PRO A 42 -16.11 7.20 -9.07
CA PRO A 42 -17.21 8.12 -8.76
C PRO A 42 -17.85 7.90 -7.38
N ASN A 43 -17.89 6.64 -6.92
CA ASN A 43 -18.46 6.24 -5.64
C ASN A 43 -17.43 6.16 -4.49
N LEU A 44 -16.20 6.65 -4.69
CA LEU A 44 -15.17 6.67 -3.67
C LEU A 44 -14.72 8.10 -3.37
N ARG A 45 -14.58 8.40 -2.07
CA ARG A 45 -14.01 9.66 -1.61
C ARG A 45 -12.76 9.38 -0.81
N LYS A 46 -11.64 9.96 -1.24
CA LYS A 46 -10.38 9.90 -0.52
C LYS A 46 -10.45 10.76 0.74
N LEU A 47 -10.03 10.20 1.87
CA LEU A 47 -9.82 10.93 3.11
C LEU A 47 -8.33 10.83 3.47
N SER A 48 -7.70 11.97 3.74
CA SER A 48 -6.31 12.01 4.18
C SER A 48 -6.24 11.98 5.70
N PHE A 49 -5.26 11.24 6.25
CA PHE A 49 -4.94 11.37 7.66
C PHE A 49 -4.30 12.72 7.94
N VAL A 50 -4.69 13.35 9.05
CA VAL A 50 -4.04 14.55 9.59
C VAL A 50 -3.37 14.18 10.90
N ASN A 51 -2.19 14.76 11.17
CA ASN A 51 -1.43 14.51 12.41
C ASN A 51 -1.15 13.02 12.67
N ALA A 52 -0.96 12.24 11.60
CA ALA A 52 -0.63 10.83 11.70
C ALA A 52 0.62 10.57 10.84
N ASP A 53 1.62 9.99 11.49
CA ASP A 53 2.83 9.51 10.83
C ASP A 53 2.58 8.05 10.39
N VAL A 54 2.15 7.89 9.14
CA VAL A 54 1.79 6.59 8.56
C VAL A 54 2.47 6.44 7.22
N HIS A 55 3.44 5.53 7.17
CA HIS A 55 4.23 5.24 5.97
C HIS A 55 4.20 3.76 5.62
N THR A 56 4.17 3.48 4.32
CA THR A 56 4.38 2.14 3.78
C THR A 56 5.75 2.12 3.12
N HIS A 57 6.62 1.20 3.54
CA HIS A 57 7.94 1.02 2.94
C HIS A 57 7.91 -0.18 1.99
N ALA A 58 8.19 0.07 0.72
CA ALA A 58 8.42 -0.99 -0.26
C ALA A 58 9.91 -1.37 -0.28
N HIS A 59 10.19 -2.67 -0.27
CA HIS A 59 11.55 -3.19 -0.32
C HIS A 59 11.70 -4.14 -1.50
N VAL A 60 12.81 -4.00 -2.22
CA VAL A 60 13.25 -4.98 -3.22
C VAL A 60 14.30 -5.87 -2.58
N VAL A 61 14.07 -7.18 -2.58
CA VAL A 61 14.91 -8.15 -1.88
C VAL A 61 15.27 -9.32 -2.80
N CYS A 62 16.48 -9.85 -2.64
CA CYS A 62 16.92 -11.08 -3.28
C CYS A 62 17.77 -11.92 -2.32
N LEU A 63 17.87 -13.22 -2.58
CA LEU A 63 18.83 -14.07 -1.88
C LEU A 63 20.25 -13.60 -2.19
N ARG A 64 21.09 -13.49 -1.16
CA ARG A 64 22.45 -12.93 -1.28
C ARG A 64 23.28 -13.61 -2.37
N GLU A 65 23.22 -14.93 -2.45
CA GLU A 65 23.93 -15.75 -3.45
C GLU A 65 23.47 -15.53 -4.89
N ARG A 66 22.27 -14.95 -5.10
CA ARG A 66 21.71 -14.70 -6.43
C ARG A 66 21.88 -13.25 -6.91
N ARG A 67 22.42 -12.37 -6.08
CA ARG A 67 22.57 -10.93 -6.36
C ARG A 67 23.35 -10.65 -7.64
N ASP A 68 24.36 -11.45 -7.91
CA ASP A 68 25.25 -11.28 -9.07
C ASP A 68 24.76 -12.06 -10.31
N SER A 69 23.62 -12.75 -10.22
CA SER A 69 23.01 -13.32 -11.42
C SER A 69 22.56 -12.19 -12.34
N ARG A 70 22.91 -12.30 -13.63
CA ARG A 70 22.67 -11.23 -14.63
C ARG A 70 21.26 -10.65 -14.54
N MET A 71 20.22 -11.48 -14.51
CA MET A 71 18.84 -11.01 -14.48
C MET A 71 18.48 -10.23 -13.21
N ILE A 72 18.93 -10.69 -12.03
CA ILE A 72 18.66 -9.98 -10.78
C ILE A 72 19.47 -8.68 -10.73
N HIS A 73 20.73 -8.72 -11.15
CA HIS A 73 21.57 -7.53 -11.20
C HIS A 73 20.94 -6.42 -12.05
N GLU A 74 20.54 -6.74 -13.28
CA GLU A 74 19.87 -5.78 -14.18
C GLU A 74 18.57 -5.23 -13.58
N PHE A 75 17.75 -6.09 -12.95
CA PHE A 75 16.54 -5.62 -12.27
C PHE A 75 16.85 -4.62 -11.16
N PHE A 76 17.89 -4.86 -10.35
CA PHE A 76 18.30 -3.93 -9.30
C PHE A 76 18.85 -2.61 -9.87
N GLN A 77 19.52 -2.61 -11.02
CA GLN A 77 19.95 -1.37 -11.70
C GLN A 77 18.73 -0.53 -12.09
N ILE A 78 17.73 -1.13 -12.74
CA ILE A 78 16.48 -0.44 -13.13
C ILE A 78 15.76 0.12 -11.90
N VAL A 79 15.69 -0.65 -10.81
CA VAL A 79 15.08 -0.19 -9.55
C VAL A 79 15.80 1.05 -9.01
N GLU A 80 17.13 1.09 -9.06
CA GLU A 80 17.90 2.25 -8.57
C GLU A 80 17.68 3.49 -9.45
N GLU A 81 17.61 3.32 -10.77
CA GLU A 81 17.26 4.40 -11.71
C GLU A 81 15.87 4.99 -11.40
N LEU A 82 14.87 4.12 -11.18
CA LEU A 82 13.50 4.54 -10.87
C LEU A 82 13.36 5.14 -9.46
N ARG A 83 14.23 4.79 -8.52
CA ARG A 83 14.19 5.33 -7.14
C ARG A 83 14.61 6.80 -7.06
N GLN A 84 15.39 7.28 -8.02
CA GLN A 84 15.93 8.65 -8.05
C GLN A 84 15.01 9.66 -8.74
N THR A 85 13.89 9.20 -9.31
CA THR A 85 12.89 10.03 -10.00
C THR A 85 11.71 10.31 -9.07
#